data_AF-A0A9E5N9G0-F1
#
_entry.id   AF-A0A9E5N9G0-F1
#
_cell.length_a   1.000
_cell.length_b   1.000
_cell.length_c   1.000
_cell.angle_alpha   90.00
_cell.angle_beta   90.00
_cell.angle_gamma   90.00
#
_symmetry.space_group_name_H-M   'P 1'
#
loop_
_entity.id
_entity.type
_entity.pdbx_description
1 polymer ?
#
loop_
_entity_poly.entity_id
_entity_poly.type
_entity_poly.pdbx_seq_one_letter_code
_entity_poly.pdbx_strand_id
1 'polypeptide(L)'
;TPVGNFDVVAFSISFDLDVVNVPRMLLLSGIPIFAAERPDGPLVIAGGIVPTFNPEPLAEIADAFLIGEAEEAVRPLAEIVVSAFSRNAK
;
A
#
# COMPACT_ATOMS: atom_id res chain seq x y z
N THR A 1 -8.17 -4.68 -15.60
CA THR A 1 -6.90 -5.29 -15.15
C THR A 1 -7.13 -5.83 -13.74
N PRO A 2 -6.74 -7.06 -13.40
CA PRO A 2 -6.80 -7.55 -12.03
C PRO A 2 -5.99 -6.65 -11.08
N VAL A 3 -6.43 -6.50 -9.83
CA VAL A 3 -5.76 -5.63 -8.83
C VAL A 3 -4.33 -6.09 -8.56
N GLY A 4 -4.07 -7.40 -8.56
CA GLY A 4 -2.72 -7.95 -8.39
C GLY A 4 -1.73 -7.63 -9.51
N ASN A 5 -2.17 -7.07 -10.65
CA ASN A 5 -1.30 -6.74 -11.79
C ASN A 5 -0.86 -5.27 -11.81
N PHE A 6 -1.17 -4.48 -10.77
CA PHE A 6 -0.69 -3.11 -10.65
C PHE A 6 0.69 -3.09 -9.98
N ASP A 7 1.46 -2.04 -10.22
CA ASP A 7 2.74 -1.83 -9.53
C ASP A 7 2.56 -1.44 -8.06
N VAL A 8 1.45 -0.75 -7.75
CA VAL A 8 1.12 -0.22 -6.42
C VAL A 8 -0.37 -0.37 -6.14
N VAL A 9 -0.69 -0.80 -4.92
CA VAL A 9 -2.03 -0.79 -4.33
C VAL A 9 -1.98 0.07 -3.07
N ALA A 10 -2.80 1.13 -3.01
CA ALA A 10 -2.83 2.05 -1.89
C ALA A 10 -4.19 2.02 -1.17
N PHE A 11 -4.16 2.00 0.16
CA PHE A 11 -5.33 2.08 1.02
C PHE A 11 -5.34 3.38 1.80
N SER A 12 -6.53 3.98 1.95
CA SER A 12 -6.79 5.07 2.90
C SER A 12 -7.73 4.54 3.97
N ILE A 13 -7.28 4.56 5.23
CA ILE A 13 -7.95 3.89 6.36
C ILE A 13 -8.29 4.93 7.42
N SER A 14 -9.59 5.15 7.60
CA SER A 14 -10.12 6.19 8.48
C SER A 14 -10.55 5.66 9.85
N PHE A 15 -10.85 4.37 9.98
CA PHE A 15 -11.41 3.78 11.20
C PHE A 15 -10.64 2.52 11.61
N ASP A 16 -10.39 2.34 12.91
CA ASP A 16 -9.58 1.24 13.42
C ASP A 16 -10.13 -0.14 13.00
N LEU A 17 -11.46 -0.27 12.93
CA LEU A 17 -12.11 -1.52 12.52
C LEU A 17 -11.92 -1.83 11.03
N ASP A 18 -11.51 -0.87 10.20
CA ASP A 18 -11.28 -1.11 8.77
C ASP A 18 -9.93 -1.77 8.49
N VAL A 19 -9.01 -1.78 9.45
CA VAL A 19 -7.70 -2.42 9.32
C VAL A 19 -7.83 -3.89 8.90
N VAL A 20 -8.81 -4.62 9.43
CA VAL A 20 -9.03 -6.04 9.10
C VAL A 20 -9.51 -6.26 7.68
N ASN A 21 -10.01 -5.21 7.01
CA ASN A 21 -10.44 -5.32 5.63
C ASN A 21 -9.26 -5.35 4.66
N VAL A 22 -8.09 -4.81 5.04
CA VAL A 22 -6.87 -4.82 4.21
C VAL A 22 -6.45 -6.24 3.83
N PRO A 23 -6.13 -7.16 4.77
CA PRO A 23 -5.74 -8.53 4.41
C PRO A 23 -6.84 -9.28 3.64
N ARG A 24 -8.12 -9.00 3.94
CA ARG A 24 -9.25 -9.59 3.20
C ARG A 24 -9.26 -9.14 1.73
N MET A 25 -9.04 -7.86 1.47
CA MET A 25 -8.99 -7.32 0.11
C MET A 25 -7.78 -7.82 -0.68
N LEU A 26 -6.62 -7.98 -0.02
CA LEU A 26 -5.43 -8.58 -0.63
C LEU A 26 -5.70 -10.04 -1.05
N LEU A 27 -6.27 -10.84 -0.15
CA LEU A 27 -6.64 -12.22 -0.42
C LEU A 27 -7.60 -12.35 -1.62
N LEU A 28 -8.64 -11.51 -1.66
CA LEU A 28 -9.60 -11.47 -2.78
C LEU A 28 -8.97 -11.01 -4.10
N SER A 29 -7.86 -10.27 -4.02
CA SER A 29 -7.12 -9.77 -5.18
C SER A 29 -6.03 -10.73 -5.65
N GLY A 30 -5.85 -11.88 -4.97
CA GLY A 30 -4.77 -12.83 -5.25
C GLY A 30 -3.38 -12.31 -4.87
N ILE A 31 -3.31 -11.30 -3.99
CA ILE A 31 -2.06 -10.73 -3.49
C ILE A 31 -1.74 -11.41 -2.15
N PRO A 32 -0.52 -11.97 -1.94
CA PRO A 32 -0.10 -12.47 -0.63
C PRO A 32 -0.25 -11.40 0.45
N ILE A 33 -0.73 -11.79 1.63
CA ILE A 33 -1.10 -10.83 2.68
C ILE A 33 0.15 -10.17 3.26
N PHE A 34 1.16 -10.97 3.59
CA PHE A 34 2.35 -10.46 4.24
C PHE A 34 3.34 -9.92 3.21
N ALA A 35 3.94 -8.77 3.50
CA ALA A 35 4.92 -8.13 2.63
C ALA A 35 6.09 -9.07 2.27
N ALA A 36 6.53 -9.87 3.25
CA ALA A 36 7.59 -10.86 3.08
C ALA A 36 7.29 -11.96 2.05
N GLU A 37 6.02 -12.20 1.73
CA GLU A 37 5.58 -13.25 0.80
C GLU A 37 5.40 -12.76 -0.64
N ARG A 38 5.59 -11.46 -0.89
CA ARG A 38 5.36 -10.84 -2.22
C ARG A 38 6.52 -9.95 -2.72
N PRO A 39 7.78 -10.45 -2.77
CA PRO A 39 8.94 -9.65 -3.15
C PRO A 39 8.87 -9.07 -4.57
N ASP A 40 8.21 -9.77 -5.50
CA ASP A 40 8.00 -9.34 -6.89
C ASP A 40 6.55 -8.87 -7.14
N GLY A 41 5.77 -8.68 -6.08
CA GLY A 41 4.36 -8.29 -6.14
C GLY A 41 4.14 -6.76 -6.12
N PRO A 42 2.87 -6.31 -6.16
CA PRO A 42 2.56 -4.89 -5.98
C PRO A 42 3.07 -4.38 -4.64
N LEU A 43 3.51 -3.12 -4.60
CA LEU A 43 3.69 -2.41 -3.35
C LEU A 43 2.33 -2.12 -2.71
N VAL A 44 2.16 -2.47 -1.44
CA VAL A 44 0.99 -2.15 -0.63
C VAL A 44 1.33 -0.97 0.28
N ILE A 45 0.67 0.17 0.03
CA ILE A 45 0.86 1.40 0.81
C ILE A 45 -0.40 1.66 1.64
N ALA A 46 -0.23 2.00 2.92
CA ALA A 46 -1.33 2.37 3.81
C ALA A 46 -1.20 3.83 4.25
N GLY A 47 -2.27 4.60 4.12
CA GLY A 47 -2.38 5.97 4.62
C GLY A 47 -3.73 6.22 5.29
N GLY A 48 -3.97 7.46 5.68
CA GLY A 48 -5.14 7.86 6.46
C GLY A 48 -4.85 7.99 7.95
N ILE A 49 -5.89 8.34 8.72
CA ILE A 49 -5.73 8.68 10.15
C ILE A 49 -5.21 7.47 10.95
N VAL A 50 -5.69 6.26 10.67
CA VAL A 50 -5.33 5.08 11.48
C VAL A 50 -3.87 4.69 11.26
N PRO A 51 -3.38 4.50 10.01
CA PRO A 51 -1.97 4.14 9.81
C PRO A 51 -1.01 5.27 10.18
N THR A 52 -1.48 6.52 10.21
CA THR A 52 -0.71 7.66 10.71
C THR A 52 -0.48 7.58 12.23
N PHE A 53 -1.51 7.21 13.00
CA PHE A 53 -1.44 7.20 14.47
C PHE A 53 -1.01 5.86 15.06
N ASN A 54 -1.37 4.74 14.43
CA ASN A 54 -1.08 3.39 14.92
C ASN A 54 -0.81 2.45 13.72
N PRO A 55 0.38 2.50 13.11
CA PRO A 55 0.74 1.66 11.97
C PRO A 55 0.97 0.19 12.32
N GLU A 56 1.23 -0.12 13.60
CA GLU A 56 1.65 -1.46 14.07
C GLU A 56 0.76 -2.61 13.57
N PRO A 57 -0.58 -2.50 13.59
CA PRO A 57 -1.45 -3.59 13.10
C PRO A 57 -1.28 -3.94 11.62
N LEU A 58 -0.70 -3.04 10.83
CA LEU A 58 -0.47 -3.22 9.39
C LEU A 58 1.01 -3.43 9.05
N ALA A 59 1.91 -3.41 10.03
CA ALA A 59 3.35 -3.36 9.79
C ALA A 59 3.90 -4.57 9.03
N GLU A 60 3.31 -5.76 9.21
CA GLU A 60 3.71 -6.96 8.47
C GLU A 60 3.04 -7.08 7.09
N ILE A 61 2.02 -6.26 6.81
CA ILE A 61 1.18 -6.31 5.61
C ILE A 61 1.60 -5.23 4.60
N ALA A 62 1.76 -3.98 5.06
CA ALA A 62 2.11 -2.84 4.22
C ALA A 62 3.62 -2.72 4.03
N ASP A 63 4.07 -2.29 2.84
CA ASP A 63 5.48 -2.00 2.58
C ASP A 63 5.89 -0.60 3.02
N ALA A 64 4.93 0.33 2.99
CA ALA A 64 5.16 1.70 3.39
C ALA A 64 3.88 2.35 3.92
N PHE A 65 4.09 3.36 4.75
CA PHE A 65 3.02 4.18 5.31
C PHE A 65 3.11 5.61 4.77
N LEU A 66 1.99 6.14 4.28
CA LEU A 66 1.87 7.54 3.94
C LEU A 66 1.34 8.30 5.15
N ILE A 67 2.23 8.99 5.84
CA ILE A 67 1.96 9.74 7.07
C ILE A 67 1.61 11.18 6.72
N GLY A 68 0.53 11.71 7.29
CA GLY A 68 0.09 13.10 7.09
C GLY A 68 -0.93 13.27 5.97
N GLU A 69 -0.97 14.47 5.39
CA GLU A 69 -2.02 14.86 4.42
C GLU A 69 -1.69 14.41 3.00
N ALA A 70 -2.65 13.77 2.35
CA ALA A 70 -2.49 13.25 0.99
C ALA A 70 -2.24 14.37 -0.04
N GLU A 71 -2.78 15.57 0.18
CA GLU A 71 -2.63 16.71 -0.74
C GLU A 71 -1.16 17.08 -0.98
N GLU A 72 -0.35 17.04 0.07
CA GLU A 72 1.08 17.36 -0.01
C GLU A 72 1.92 16.14 -0.43
N ALA A 73 1.52 14.94 -0.03
CA ALA A 73 2.36 13.75 -0.14
C ALA A 73 2.12 12.91 -1.41
N VAL A 74 0.93 12.95 -2.01
CA VAL A 74 0.57 12.08 -3.15
C VAL A 74 1.38 12.40 -4.40
N ARG A 75 1.60 13.69 -4.72
CA ARG A 75 2.38 14.07 -5.91
C ARG A 75 3.85 13.60 -5.82
N PRO A 76 4.60 13.91 -4.74
CA PRO A 76 5.96 13.39 -4.56
C PRO A 76 6.02 11.86 -4.59
N LEU A 77 5.06 11.19 -3.95
CA LEU A 77 4.97 9.74 -3.97
C LEU A 77 4.80 9.20 -5.38
N ALA A 78 3.88 9.76 -6.17
CA ALA A 78 3.64 9.35 -7.54
C ALA A 78 4.88 9.54 -8.42
N GLU A 79 5.59 10.66 -8.25
CA GLU A 79 6.85 10.93 -8.98
C GLU A 79 7.93 9.89 -8.64
N ILE A 80 8.06 9.51 -7.37
CA ILE A 80 8.98 8.45 -6.93
C ILE A 80 8.60 7.11 -7.56
N VAL A 81 7.33 6.70 -7.45
CA VAL A 81 6.81 5.44 -7.99
C VAL A 81 7.07 5.37 -9.50
N VAL A 82 6.65 6.39 -10.26
CA VAL A 82 6.87 6.43 -11.71
C VAL A 82 8.36 6.33 -12.05
N SER A 83 9.23 7.01 -11.30
CA SER A 83 10.67 6.94 -11.55
C SER A 83 11.27 5.56 -11.27
N ALA A 84 10.76 4.84 -10.26
CA ALA A 84 11.24 3.52 -9.87
C ALA A 84 10.82 2.45 -10.87
N PHE A 85 9.54 2.41 -11.25
CA PHE A 85 9.02 1.40 -12.16
C PHE A 85 9.39 1.66 -13.63
N SER A 86 9.59 2.93 -14.04
CA SER A 86 10.09 3.24 -15.39
C SER A 86 11.54 2.79 -15.61
N ARG A 87 12.34 2.61 -14.56
CA ARG A 87 13.70 2.06 -14.64
C ARG A 87 13.72 0.53 -14.77
N ASN A 88 12.71 -0.16 -14.25
CA ASN A 88 12.59 -1.62 -14.32
C ASN A 88 12.03 -2.12 -15.65
N ALA A 89 11.51 -1.24 -16.51
CA ALA A 89 10.99 -1.56 -17.83
C ALA A 89 12.04 -1.44 -18.97
N LYS A 90 13.31 -1.12 -18.65
CA LYS A 90 14.45 -1.10 -19.57
C LYS A 90 15.46 -2.16 -19.19
#